data_AF-A0A420BF17-F1
#
_entry.id   AF-A0A420BF17-F1
#
_cell.length_a   1.000
_cell.length_b   1.000
_cell.length_c   1.000
_cell.angle_alpha   90.00
_cell.angle_beta   90.00
_cell.angle_gamma   90.00
#
_symmetry.space_group_name_H-M   'P 1'
#
loop_
_entity.id
_entity.type
_entity.pdbx_description
1 polymer ?
#
loop_
_entity_poly.entity_id
_entity_poly.type
_entity_poly.pdbx_seq_one_letter_code
_entity_poly.pdbx_strand_id
1 'polypeptide(L)'
;MAQMNLSIEILNYGLQLSMEFGKNWLKPINERLEIKFPNLNKQQQEECNLICKRVHQIAHNYVAENPIRSDSGVEFVAFYQFKQFILTKYCWLSTANLQRLYSQSCYYASK
;
A
#
# COMPACT_ATOMS: atom_id res chain seq x y z
N MET A 1 24.89 -3.62 4.34
CA MET A 1 23.61 -4.32 4.59
C MET A 1 23.20 -4.98 3.29
N ALA A 2 22.96 -6.29 3.27
CA ALA A 2 22.57 -7.01 2.06
C ALA A 2 21.21 -6.47 1.58
N GLN A 3 21.18 -5.90 0.38
CA GLN A 3 19.94 -5.50 -0.27
C GLN A 3 19.25 -6.77 -0.76
N MET A 4 18.33 -7.30 0.05
CA MET A 4 17.51 -8.44 -0.33
C MET A 4 16.39 -7.94 -1.23
N ASN A 5 16.49 -8.23 -2.53
CA ASN A 5 15.46 -7.83 -3.48
C ASN A 5 14.30 -8.83 -3.42
N LEU A 6 13.20 -8.43 -2.78
CA LEU A 6 11.91 -9.12 -2.91
C LEU A 6 11.42 -9.01 -4.37
N SER A 7 10.77 -10.06 -4.88
CA SER A 7 10.19 -10.03 -6.22
C SER A 7 8.99 -9.08 -6.29
N ILE A 8 8.72 -8.54 -7.49
CA ILE A 8 7.54 -7.69 -7.75
C ILE A 8 6.24 -8.42 -7.37
N GLU A 9 6.19 -9.74 -7.57
CA GLU A 9 5.05 -10.58 -7.21
C GLU A 9 4.82 -10.60 -5.69
N ILE A 10 5.89 -10.84 -4.91
CA ILE A 10 5.82 -10.87 -3.45
C ILE A 10 5.38 -9.50 -2.91
N LEU A 11 5.95 -8.42 -3.45
CA LEU A 11 5.60 -7.06 -3.03
C LEU A 11 4.13 -6.72 -3.32
N ASN A 12 3.63 -7.07 -4.51
CA ASN A 12 2.23 -6.82 -4.85
C ASN A 12 1.27 -7.68 -4.03
N TYR A 13 1.60 -8.95 -3.81
CA TYR A 13 0.76 -9.83 -3.01
C TYR A 13 0.75 -9.42 -1.54
N GLY A 14 1.90 -9.07 -0.97
CA GLY A 14 2.00 -8.54 0.39
C GLY A 14 1.19 -7.26 0.58
N LEU A 15 1.27 -6.33 -0.39
CA LEU A 15 0.47 -5.10 -0.34
C LEU A 15 -1.02 -5.41 -0.43
N GLN A 16 -1.43 -6.32 -1.31
CA GLN A 16 -2.82 -6.78 -1.40
C GLN A 16 -3.34 -7.33 -0.06
N LEU A 17 -2.56 -8.19 0.62
CA LEU A 17 -2.90 -8.74 1.93
C LEU A 17 -3.02 -7.66 3.02
N SER A 18 -2.15 -6.65 2.97
CA SER A 18 -2.17 -5.54 3.94
C SER A 18 -3.40 -4.63 3.79
N MET A 19 -4.04 -4.66 2.62
CA MET A 19 -5.25 -3.92 2.27
C MET A 19 -6.54 -4.74 2.48
N GLU A 20 -6.48 -5.89 3.16
CA GLU A 20 -7.67 -6.68 3.44
C GLU A 20 -8.50 -6.09 4.59
N PHE A 21 -9.81 -6.02 4.37
CA PHE A 21 -10.81 -5.64 5.37
C PHE A 21 -11.41 -6.86 6.08
N GLY A 22 -12.23 -6.64 7.12
CA GLY A 22 -12.95 -7.70 7.83
C GLY A 22 -12.06 -8.51 8.78
N LYS A 23 -12.12 -9.85 8.69
CA LYS A 23 -11.41 -10.75 9.62
C LYS A 23 -9.87 -10.60 9.59
N ASN A 24 -9.33 -9.96 8.56
CA ASN A 24 -7.90 -9.74 8.36
C ASN A 24 -7.48 -8.26 8.51
N TRP A 25 -8.41 -7.38 8.90
CA TRP A 25 -8.15 -5.96 9.12
C TRP A 25 -7.01 -5.78 10.13
N LEU A 26 -5.96 -5.02 9.76
CA LEU A 26 -4.77 -4.71 10.58
C LEU A 26 -3.98 -5.92 11.09
N LYS A 27 -4.25 -7.13 10.57
CA LYS A 27 -3.44 -8.30 10.92
C LYS A 27 -2.09 -8.24 10.21
N PRO A 28 -1.01 -8.73 10.84
CA PRO A 28 0.27 -8.93 10.17
C PRO A 28 0.10 -9.73 8.87
N ILE A 29 0.93 -9.43 7.87
CA ILE A 29 0.90 -10.15 6.59
C ILE A 29 1.81 -11.38 6.61
N ASN A 30 2.74 -11.48 7.56
CA ASN A 30 3.84 -12.45 7.55
C ASN A 30 3.36 -13.91 7.42
N GLU A 31 2.45 -14.35 8.29
CA GLU A 31 1.89 -15.72 8.24
C GLU A 31 1.15 -15.99 6.92
N ARG A 32 0.38 -15.01 6.43
CA ARG A 32 -0.35 -15.13 5.15
C ARG A 32 0.59 -15.11 3.94
N LEU A 33 1.71 -14.42 4.05
CA LEU A 33 2.76 -14.36 3.04
C LEU A 33 3.49 -15.70 2.95
N GLU A 34 3.77 -16.34 4.09
CA GLU A 34 4.40 -17.66 4.18
C GLU A 34 3.55 -18.76 3.53
N ILE A 35 2.22 -18.71 3.70
CA ILE A 35 1.29 -19.67 3.05
C ILE A 35 1.44 -19.63 1.52
N LYS A 36 1.62 -18.45 0.93
CA LYS A 36 1.75 -18.29 -0.53
C LYS A 36 3.19 -18.47 -1.02
N PHE A 37 4.16 -18.04 -0.24
CA PHE A 37 5.59 -18.06 -0.57
C PHE A 37 6.38 -18.76 0.54
N PRO A 38 6.32 -20.11 0.63
CA PRO A 38 6.90 -20.87 1.74
C PRO A 38 8.43 -20.77 1.81
N ASN A 39 9.09 -20.34 0.72
CA ASN A 39 10.54 -20.15 0.68
C ASN A 39 10.99 -18.80 1.26
N LEU A 40 10.07 -17.92 1.63
CA LEU A 40 10.43 -16.65 2.26
C LEU A 40 10.88 -16.87 3.70
N ASN A 41 12.12 -16.46 3.99
CA ASN A 41 12.60 -16.47 5.37
C ASN A 41 11.94 -15.34 6.19
N LYS A 42 12.00 -15.44 7.52
CA LYS A 42 11.38 -14.48 8.44
C LYS A 42 11.84 -13.04 8.21
N GLN A 43 13.09 -12.82 7.82
CA GLN A 43 13.62 -11.48 7.55
C GLN A 43 12.97 -10.88 6.30
N GLN A 44 12.82 -11.65 5.23
CA GLN A 44 12.15 -11.22 4.00
C GLN A 44 10.64 -10.96 4.22
N GLN A 45 9.99 -11.78 5.05
CA GLN A 45 8.59 -11.55 5.43
C GLN A 45 8.44 -10.21 6.16
N GLU A 46 9.32 -9.93 7.12
CA GLU A 46 9.28 -8.67 7.87
C GLU A 46 9.65 -7.47 6.99
N GLU A 47 10.63 -7.62 6.10
CA GLU A 47 10.95 -6.60 5.10
C GLU A 47 9.74 -6.27 4.22
N CYS A 48 9.03 -7.29 3.72
CA CYS A 48 7.80 -7.09 2.95
C CYS A 48 6.73 -6.33 3.77
N ASN A 49 6.52 -6.72 5.03
CA ASN A 49 5.58 -6.07 5.94
C ASN A 49 5.93 -4.58 6.17
N LEU A 50 7.21 -4.27 6.40
CA LEU A 50 7.70 -2.89 6.57
C LEU A 50 7.54 -2.06 5.30
N ILE A 51 7.82 -2.64 4.12
CA ILE A 51 7.59 -1.96 2.84
C ILE A 51 6.10 -1.64 2.67
N CYS A 52 5.20 -2.60 2.94
CA CYS A 52 3.76 -2.38 2.84
C CYS A 52 3.30 -1.25 3.77
N LYS A 53 3.72 -1.27 5.04
CA LYS A 53 3.41 -0.19 6.02
C LYS A 53 3.89 1.18 5.53
N ARG A 54 5.08 1.25 4.94
CA ARG A 54 5.61 2.51 4.40
C ARG A 54 4.83 2.99 3.18
N VAL A 55 4.43 2.09 2.27
CA VAL A 55 3.57 2.41 1.13
C VAL A 55 2.23 3.00 1.61
N HIS A 56 1.60 2.36 2.60
CA HIS A 56 0.37 2.86 3.23
C HIS A 56 0.55 4.27 3.80
N GLN A 57 1.57 4.46 4.63
CA GLN A 57 1.85 5.76 5.25
C GLN A 57 2.03 6.85 4.20
N ILE A 58 2.83 6.62 3.17
CA ILE A 58 3.08 7.60 2.11
C ILE A 58 1.81 7.89 1.31
N ALA A 59 1.01 6.87 0.98
CA ALA A 59 -0.23 7.04 0.25
C ALA A 59 -1.29 7.82 1.05
N HIS A 60 -1.46 7.46 2.33
CA HIS A 60 -2.41 8.12 3.23
C HIS A 60 -2.01 9.58 3.45
N ASN A 61 -0.75 9.84 3.77
CA ASN A 61 -0.24 11.20 3.95
C ASN A 61 -0.43 12.01 2.68
N TYR A 62 -0.14 11.46 1.50
CA TYR A 62 -0.32 12.19 0.25
C TYR A 62 -1.78 12.62 0.04
N VAL A 63 -2.76 11.75 0.31
CA VAL A 63 -4.18 12.12 0.18
C VAL A 63 -4.59 13.14 1.25
N ALA A 64 -4.17 12.95 2.50
CA ALA A 64 -4.54 13.83 3.62
C ALA A 64 -3.93 15.24 3.52
N GLU A 65 -2.71 15.34 3.00
CA GLU A 65 -1.95 16.60 2.89
C GLU A 65 -2.26 17.38 1.60
N ASN A 66 -2.98 16.78 0.64
CA ASN A 66 -3.33 17.41 -0.64
C ASN A 66 -4.85 17.50 -0.83
N PRO A 67 -5.59 18.18 0.08
CA PRO A 67 -7.02 18.39 -0.11
C PRO A 67 -7.28 19.30 -1.31
N ILE A 68 -8.24 18.92 -2.15
CA ILE A 68 -8.78 19.79 -3.20
C ILE A 68 -9.91 20.60 -2.57
N ARG A 69 -9.82 21.93 -2.62
CA ARG A 69 -10.91 22.80 -2.19
C ARG A 69 -11.82 23.08 -3.38
N SER A 70 -13.09 22.73 -3.24
CA SER A 70 -14.15 22.98 -4.21
C SER A 70 -15.24 23.86 -3.58
N ASP A 71 -16.08 24.46 -4.41
CA ASP A 71 -17.25 25.23 -3.93
C ASP A 71 -18.23 24.36 -3.12
N SER A 72 -18.19 23.03 -3.32
CA SER A 72 -18.97 22.03 -2.59
C SER A 72 -18.29 21.48 -1.32
N GLY A 73 -17.06 21.90 -1.01
CA GLY A 73 -16.31 21.46 0.17
C GLY A 73 -14.91 20.90 -0.15
N VAL A 74 -14.38 20.07 0.74
CA VAL A 74 -13.07 19.43 0.58
C VAL A 74 -13.23 18.10 -0.17
N GLU A 75 -12.54 17.98 -1.29
CA GLU A 75 -12.38 16.78 -2.10
C GLU A 75 -10.96 16.22 -2.00
N PHE A 76 -10.75 15.00 -2.50
CA PHE A 76 -9.45 14.35 -2.54
C PHE A 76 -8.72 14.55 -3.86
N VAL A 77 -7.39 14.52 -3.81
CA VAL A 77 -6.50 14.52 -4.99
C VAL A 77 -6.94 13.49 -6.03
N ALA A 78 -6.97 13.86 -7.31
CA ALA A 78 -7.43 12.95 -8.36
C ALA A 78 -6.57 11.68 -8.44
N PHE A 79 -7.19 10.52 -8.74
CA PHE A 79 -6.49 9.24 -8.84
C PHE A 79 -5.28 9.28 -9.79
N TYR A 80 -5.37 10.03 -10.90
CA TYR A 80 -4.24 10.18 -11.83
C TYR A 80 -3.01 10.81 -11.15
N GLN A 81 -3.19 11.87 -10.37
CA GLN A 81 -2.10 12.56 -9.65
C GLN A 81 -1.52 11.65 -8.56
N PHE A 82 -2.40 10.99 -7.79
CA PHE A 82 -2.00 9.97 -6.82
C PHE A 82 -1.17 8.85 -7.46
N LYS A 83 -1.64 8.29 -8.57
CA LYS A 83 -0.95 7.23 -9.31
C LYS A 83 0.45 7.66 -9.74
N GLN A 84 0.58 8.85 -10.33
CA GLN A 84 1.87 9.38 -10.76
C GLN A 84 2.82 9.51 -9.56
N PHE A 85 2.36 10.13 -8.47
CA PHE A 85 3.17 10.29 -7.26
C PHE A 85 3.64 8.95 -6.70
N ILE A 86 2.74 7.97 -6.54
CA ILE A 86 3.10 6.68 -5.95
C ILE A 86 4.06 5.88 -6.85
N LEU A 87 3.84 5.88 -8.17
CA LEU A 87 4.71 5.16 -9.11
C LEU A 87 6.12 5.76 -9.21
N THR A 88 6.32 7.04 -8.92
CA THR A 88 7.68 7.61 -8.82
C THR A 88 8.48 7.04 -7.66
N LYS A 89 7.80 6.59 -6.59
CA LYS A 89 8.42 6.03 -5.38
C LYS A 89 8.45 4.51 -5.40
N TYR A 90 7.44 3.89 -6.02
CA TYR A 90 7.18 2.47 -5.99
C TYR A 90 6.69 1.98 -7.36
N CYS A 91 7.59 1.94 -8.34
CA CYS A 91 7.28 1.59 -9.73
C CYS A 91 6.77 0.15 -9.94
N TRP A 92 6.90 -0.71 -8.92
CA TRP A 92 6.47 -2.10 -8.95
C TRP A 92 4.97 -2.31 -8.66
N LEU A 93 4.24 -1.30 -8.18
CA LEU A 93 2.81 -1.49 -7.84
C LEU A 93 1.98 -1.77 -9.10
N SER A 94 1.15 -2.81 -9.01
CA SER A 94 0.12 -3.09 -10.00
C SER A 94 -1.00 -2.05 -9.97
N THR A 95 -1.67 -1.86 -11.11
CA THR A 95 -2.84 -0.98 -11.23
C THR A 95 -3.94 -1.33 -10.24
N ALA A 96 -4.19 -2.62 -10.00
CA ALA A 96 -5.20 -3.08 -9.06
C ALA A 96 -4.87 -2.66 -7.61
N ASN A 97 -3.61 -2.80 -7.20
CA ASN A 97 -3.17 -2.35 -5.88
C ASN A 97 -3.20 -0.83 -5.75
N LEU A 98 -2.82 -0.08 -6.80
CA LEU A 98 -2.92 1.39 -6.80
C LEU A 98 -4.36 1.88 -6.58
N GLN A 99 -5.32 1.29 -7.27
CA GLN A 99 -6.74 1.65 -7.12
C GLN A 99 -7.23 1.36 -5.70
N ARG A 100 -6.93 0.17 -5.15
CA ARG A 100 -7.31 -0.20 -3.79
C ARG A 100 -6.66 0.69 -2.74
N LEU A 101 -5.37 0.98 -2.90
CA LEU A 101 -4.61 1.84 -2.01
C LEU A 101 -5.16 3.26 -2.00
N TYR A 102 -5.49 3.81 -3.18
CA TYR A 102 -6.13 5.12 -3.29
C TYR A 102 -7.48 5.16 -2.57
N SER A 103 -8.36 4.18 -2.82
CA SER A 103 -9.67 4.12 -2.16
C SER A 103 -9.56 4.03 -0.64
N GLN A 104 -8.61 3.24 -0.12
CA GLN A 104 -8.36 3.18 1.32
C GLN A 104 -7.80 4.48 1.88
N SER A 105 -6.87 5.12 1.17
CA SER A 105 -6.30 6.40 1.56
C SER A 105 -7.40 7.46 1.71
N CYS A 106 -8.31 7.53 0.73
CA CYS A 106 -9.46 8.43 0.78
C CYS A 106 -10.40 8.08 1.94
N TYR A 107 -10.71 6.79 2.13
CA TYR A 107 -11.55 6.34 3.25
C TYR A 107 -10.99 6.77 4.61
N TYR A 108 -9.68 6.61 4.84
CA TYR A 108 -9.04 7.02 6.08
C TYR A 108 -8.94 8.54 6.22
N ALA A 109 -8.75 9.28 5.12
CA ALA A 109 -8.74 10.74 5.15
C ALA A 109 -10.14 11.36 5.38
N SER A 110 -11.22 10.62 5.07
CA SER A 110 -12.61 11.00 5.40
C SER A 110 -13.03 10.73 6.85
N LYS A 111 -12.18 10.07 7.65
CA LYS A 111 -12.49 9.67 9.03
C LYS A 111 -11.86 10.60 10.04
#